data_AF-A0A6P5Z820-F1
#
_entry.id   AF-A0A6P5Z820-F1
#
_cell.length_a   1.000
_cell.length_b   1.000
_cell.length_c   1.000
_cell.angle_alpha   90.00
_cell.angle_beta   90.00
_cell.angle_gamma   90.00
#
_symmetry.space_group_name_H-M   'P 1'
#
loop_
_entity.id
_entity.type
_entity.pdbx_description
1 polymer ?
#
loop_
_entity_poly.entity_id
_entity_poly.type
_entity_poly.pdbx_seq_one_letter_code
_entity_poly.pdbx_strand_id
1 'polypeptide(L)'
;MASSPWNQKSNFRARSNSLPSRPHPLIPQIDEHLCRLKSNEANSSSSPSIVEKLSGLRDLYELVDSFLQLPLTQKSLTQQCNDKQVNELLNGSLRLLDVGGVARDALLRAKEDNQELQSILRRRRGDDAGFTNEAKEYLASRKKAKKIINKSLRDLKSKCNSENDVEATFSMLR
;
A
#
# COMPACT_ATOMS: atom_id res chain seq x y z
N MET A 1 18.48 -31.39 -63.32
CA MET A 1 17.34 -31.26 -62.39
C MET A 1 17.79 -30.34 -61.25
N ALA A 2 17.53 -29.04 -61.40
CA ALA A 2 16.45 -28.29 -60.74
C ALA A 2 16.82 -27.90 -59.29
N SER A 3 17.24 -26.64 -59.16
CA SER A 3 17.43 -25.89 -57.91
C SER A 3 16.08 -25.58 -57.26
N SER A 4 16.02 -25.59 -55.93
CA SER A 4 15.08 -24.77 -55.13
C SER A 4 15.57 -24.65 -53.68
N PRO A 5 15.80 -23.42 -53.17
CA PRO A 5 16.02 -23.17 -51.76
C PRO A 5 14.69 -23.21 -51.00
N TRP A 6 14.66 -23.90 -49.85
CA TRP A 6 13.47 -23.99 -49.02
C TRP A 6 13.20 -22.66 -48.30
N ASN A 7 11.93 -22.27 -48.37
CA ASN A 7 11.36 -21.00 -47.97
C ASN A 7 11.64 -20.59 -46.52
N GLN A 8 11.96 -19.30 -46.36
CA GLN A 8 11.91 -18.53 -45.12
C GLN A 8 10.54 -18.64 -44.44
N LYS A 9 10.54 -18.84 -43.12
CA LYS A 9 9.50 -18.32 -42.22
C LYS A 9 10.18 -17.55 -41.11
N SER A 10 10.45 -16.27 -41.36
CA SER A 10 10.77 -15.34 -40.28
C SER A 10 9.53 -15.20 -39.41
N ASN A 11 9.65 -15.60 -38.15
CA ASN A 11 8.65 -15.39 -37.13
C ASN A 11 8.50 -13.89 -36.87
N PHE A 12 7.66 -13.21 -37.65
CA PHE A 12 7.22 -11.86 -37.32
C PHE A 12 6.30 -11.96 -36.10
N ARG A 13 6.89 -11.83 -34.91
CA ARG A 13 6.14 -11.47 -33.72
C ARG A 13 5.63 -10.05 -33.96
N ALA A 14 4.37 -9.92 -34.36
CA ALA A 14 3.66 -8.66 -34.33
C ALA A 14 3.72 -8.13 -32.88
N ARG A 15 4.70 -7.28 -32.60
CA ARG A 15 4.73 -6.50 -31.37
C ARG A 15 3.62 -5.48 -31.52
N SER A 16 2.59 -5.60 -30.71
CA SER A 16 1.53 -4.62 -30.60
C SER A 16 2.15 -3.27 -30.22
N ASN A 17 2.10 -2.32 -31.14
CA ASN A 17 2.51 -0.95 -30.89
C ASN A 17 1.37 -0.27 -30.12
N SER A 18 1.38 -0.35 -28.79
CA SER A 18 0.49 0.49 -27.99
C SER A 18 0.91 1.94 -28.19
N LEU A 19 0.19 2.67 -29.04
CA LEU A 19 0.32 4.12 -29.09
C LEU A 19 -0.08 4.69 -27.72
N PRO A 20 0.56 5.77 -27.24
CA PRO A 20 0.12 6.43 -26.03
C PRO A 20 -1.36 6.82 -26.18
N SER A 21 -2.16 6.52 -25.16
CA SER A 21 -3.57 6.89 -25.10
C SER A 21 -3.70 8.39 -25.33
N ARG A 22 -4.43 8.81 -26.36
CA ARG A 22 -4.70 10.23 -26.60
C ARG A 22 -5.46 10.78 -25.38
N PRO A 23 -5.01 11.88 -24.76
CA PRO A 23 -5.73 12.47 -23.64
C PRO A 23 -7.15 12.87 -24.09
N HIS A 24 -8.10 12.77 -23.18
CA HIS A 24 -9.48 13.16 -23.44
C HIS A 24 -9.52 14.63 -23.90
N PRO A 25 -10.31 15.00 -24.92
CA PRO A 25 -10.34 16.36 -25.47
C PRO A 25 -10.73 17.44 -24.45
N LEU A 26 -11.33 17.06 -23.32
CA LEU A 26 -11.61 17.97 -22.20
C LEU A 26 -10.35 18.44 -21.46
N ILE A 27 -9.27 17.65 -21.45
CA ILE A 27 -8.05 17.99 -20.69
C ILE A 27 -7.36 19.23 -21.29
N PRO A 28 -7.11 19.31 -22.61
CA PRO A 28 -6.59 20.53 -23.23
C PRO A 28 -7.54 21.75 -23.07
N GLN A 29 -8.86 21.53 -23.09
CA GLN A 29 -9.84 22.61 -22.96
C GLN A 29 -9.83 23.23 -21.55
N ILE A 30 -9.72 22.40 -20.51
CA ILE A 30 -9.56 22.86 -19.13
C ILE A 30 -8.28 23.68 -18.99
N ASP A 31 -7.18 23.21 -19.57
CA ASP A 31 -5.88 23.88 -19.51
C ASP A 31 -5.88 25.23 -20.24
N GLU A 32 -6.55 25.30 -21.40
CA GLU A 32 -6.77 26.53 -22.15
C GLU A 32 -7.61 27.55 -21.36
N HIS A 33 -8.71 27.11 -20.74
CA HIS A 33 -9.55 27.98 -19.91
C HIS A 33 -8.80 28.49 -18.67
N LEU A 34 -7.98 27.65 -18.02
CA LEU A 34 -7.10 28.05 -16.92
C LEU A 34 -6.07 29.09 -17.36
N CYS A 35 -5.40 28.86 -18.49
CA CYS A 35 -4.43 29.79 -19.07
C CYS A 35 -5.08 31.15 -19.38
N ARG A 36 -6.27 31.16 -19.98
CA ARG A 36 -7.02 32.37 -20.30
C ARG A 36 -7.41 33.17 -19.06
N LEU A 37 -7.94 32.49 -18.04
CA LEU A 37 -8.28 33.11 -16.75
C LEU A 37 -7.06 33.75 -16.08
N LYS A 38 -5.90 33.08 -16.14
CA LYS A 38 -4.63 33.57 -15.57
C LYS A 38 -4.06 34.77 -16.33
N SER A 39 -4.11 34.77 -17.66
CA SER A 39 -3.61 35.89 -18.48
C SER A 39 -4.44 37.17 -18.32
N ASN A 40 -5.73 37.04 -18.00
CA ASN A 40 -6.64 38.16 -17.74
C ASN A 40 -6.35 38.90 -16.41
N GLU A 41 -5.46 38.37 -15.58
CA GLU A 41 -4.96 39.01 -14.36
C GLU A 41 -3.70 39.87 -14.62
N ALA A 42 -2.86 39.48 -15.59
CA ALA A 42 -1.53 40.05 -15.80
C ALA A 42 -1.48 41.23 -16.80
N ASN A 43 -2.49 41.38 -17.67
CA ASN A 43 -2.46 42.36 -18.75
C ASN A 43 -3.29 43.62 -18.41
N SER A 44 -2.59 44.74 -18.21
CA SER A 44 -3.09 45.97 -17.56
C SER A 44 -3.70 47.04 -18.50
N SER A 45 -4.09 46.71 -19.74
CA SER A 45 -4.61 47.72 -20.69
C SER A 45 -6.13 47.69 -20.91
N SER A 46 -6.81 46.62 -20.52
CA SER A 46 -8.27 46.49 -20.49
C SER A 46 -8.60 45.41 -19.47
N SER A 47 -9.02 45.81 -18.27
CA SER A 47 -9.41 44.85 -17.24
C SER A 47 -10.75 44.23 -17.67
N PRO A 48 -10.85 42.90 -17.85
CA PRO A 48 -12.11 42.27 -18.14
C PRO A 48 -13.09 42.56 -17.01
N SER A 49 -14.34 42.79 -17.38
CA SER A 49 -15.41 43.06 -16.42
C SER A 49 -15.48 41.91 -15.39
N ILE A 50 -15.85 42.22 -14.15
CA ILE A 50 -16.12 41.20 -13.12
C ILE A 50 -17.09 40.13 -13.66
N VAL A 51 -18.05 40.54 -14.50
CA VAL A 51 -19.00 39.63 -15.15
C VAL A 51 -18.30 38.62 -16.07
N GLU A 52 -17.30 39.05 -16.83
CA GLU A 52 -16.54 38.19 -17.75
C GLU A 52 -15.60 37.22 -17.01
N LYS A 53 -15.06 37.63 -15.86
CA LYS A 53 -14.27 36.74 -14.99
C LYS A 53 -15.14 35.67 -14.35
N LEU A 54 -16.33 36.05 -13.88
CA LEU A 54 -17.29 35.12 -13.29
C LEU A 54 -17.86 34.14 -14.32
N SER A 55 -18.13 34.60 -15.55
CA SER A 55 -18.56 33.70 -16.63
C SER A 55 -17.45 32.70 -17.01
N GLY A 56 -16.21 33.17 -17.15
CA GLY A 56 -15.08 32.28 -17.42
C GLY A 56 -14.86 31.22 -16.33
N LEU A 57 -15.08 31.58 -15.06
CA LEU A 57 -15.01 30.64 -13.93
C LEU A 57 -16.16 29.61 -13.96
N ARG A 58 -17.37 30.05 -14.32
CA ARG A 58 -18.52 29.15 -14.51
C ARG A 58 -18.26 28.12 -15.62
N ASP A 59 -17.75 28.58 -16.76
CA ASP A 59 -17.43 27.70 -17.89
C ASP A 59 -16.35 26.68 -17.51
N LEU A 60 -15.34 27.11 -16.76
CA LEU A 60 -14.30 26.21 -16.24
C LEU A 60 -14.89 25.18 -15.27
N TYR A 61 -15.78 25.59 -14.38
CA TYR A 61 -16.44 24.68 -13.45
C TYR A 61 -17.26 23.60 -14.18
N GLU A 62 -18.02 23.98 -15.22
CA GLU A 62 -18.82 23.04 -16.02
C GLU A 62 -17.95 22.04 -16.78
N LEU A 63 -16.80 22.47 -17.30
CA LEU A 63 -15.81 21.59 -17.94
C LEU A 63 -15.19 20.60 -16.95
N VAL A 64 -14.84 21.05 -15.73
CA VAL A 64 -14.28 20.20 -14.68
C VAL A 64 -15.32 19.20 -14.16
N ASP A 65 -16.56 19.64 -13.94
CA ASP A 65 -17.66 18.77 -13.52
C ASP A 65 -17.92 17.68 -14.57
N SER A 66 -18.00 18.07 -15.85
CA SER A 66 -18.11 17.12 -16.97
C SER A 66 -16.93 16.14 -16.99
N PHE A 67 -15.71 16.60 -16.76
CA PHE A 67 -14.51 15.76 -16.69
C PHE A 67 -14.52 14.77 -15.51
N LEU A 68 -15.05 15.18 -14.35
CA LEU A 68 -15.19 14.32 -13.18
C LEU A 68 -16.30 13.28 -13.35
N GLN A 69 -17.34 13.59 -14.13
CA GLN A 69 -18.42 12.66 -14.47
C GLN A 69 -18.00 11.58 -15.48
N LEU A 70 -16.84 11.72 -16.14
CA LEU A 70 -16.35 10.70 -17.07
C LEU A 70 -16.10 9.36 -16.35
N PRO A 71 -16.57 8.23 -16.91
CA PRO A 71 -16.36 6.91 -16.31
C PRO A 71 -14.88 6.56 -16.08
N LEU A 72 -13.98 7.02 -16.95
CA LEU A 72 -12.54 6.79 -16.81
C LEU A 72 -11.94 7.56 -15.63
N THR A 73 -12.37 8.81 -15.43
CA THR A 73 -11.93 9.66 -14.33
C THR A 73 -12.45 9.11 -13.00
N GLN A 74 -13.73 8.71 -12.94
CA GLN A 74 -14.32 8.06 -11.77
C GLN A 74 -13.62 6.74 -11.44
N LYS A 75 -13.35 5.90 -12.45
CA LYS A 75 -12.59 4.66 -12.27
C LYS A 75 -11.18 4.92 -11.76
N SER A 76 -10.47 5.91 -12.30
CA SER A 76 -9.14 6.27 -11.83
C SER A 76 -9.14 6.79 -10.39
N LEU A 77 -10.14 7.60 -10.02
CA LEU A 77 -10.26 8.16 -8.68
C LEU A 77 -10.61 7.08 -7.65
N THR A 78 -11.59 6.24 -7.97
CA THR A 78 -11.96 5.07 -7.14
C THR A 78 -10.80 4.09 -7.03
N GLN A 79 -10.10 3.79 -8.12
CA GLN A 79 -8.89 2.97 -8.09
C GLN A 79 -7.83 3.56 -7.16
N GLN A 80 -7.55 4.86 -7.23
CA GLN A 80 -6.57 5.50 -6.37
C GLN A 80 -6.96 5.45 -4.87
N CYS A 81 -8.24 5.63 -4.56
CA CYS A 81 -8.78 5.47 -3.21
C CYS A 81 -8.64 4.02 -2.73
N ASN A 82 -9.01 3.06 -3.59
CA ASN A 82 -8.88 1.63 -3.33
C ASN A 82 -7.41 1.24 -3.12
N ASP A 83 -6.49 1.75 -3.92
CA ASP A 83 -5.05 1.46 -3.81
C ASP A 83 -4.51 1.90 -2.45
N LYS A 84 -4.93 3.06 -1.93
CA LYS A 84 -4.56 3.51 -0.57
C LYS A 84 -5.08 2.57 0.51
N GLN A 85 -6.36 2.19 0.43
CA GLN A 85 -6.99 1.26 1.38
C GLN A 85 -6.36 -0.13 1.32
N VAL A 86 -6.09 -0.63 0.12
CA VAL A 86 -5.40 -1.92 -0.11
C VAL A 86 -3.97 -1.87 0.44
N ASN A 87 -3.24 -0.77 0.22
CA ASN A 87 -1.90 -0.61 0.78
C ASN A 87 -1.92 -0.55 2.31
N GLU A 88 -2.91 0.10 2.92
CA GLU A 88 -3.07 0.13 4.38
C GLU A 88 -3.40 -1.26 4.95
N LEU A 89 -4.32 -1.98 4.31
CA LEU A 89 -4.66 -3.36 4.65
C LEU A 89 -3.43 -4.30 4.52
N LEU A 90 -2.66 -4.14 3.44
CA LEU A 90 -1.44 -4.90 3.19
C LEU A 90 -0.38 -4.59 4.25
N ASN A 91 -0.20 -3.32 4.60
CA ASN A 91 0.69 -2.89 5.68
C ASN A 91 0.26 -3.49 7.04
N GLY A 92 -1.04 -3.53 7.33
CA GLY A 92 -1.57 -4.21 8.51
C GLY A 92 -1.25 -5.71 8.51
N SER A 93 -1.46 -6.37 7.36
CA SER A 93 -1.17 -7.80 7.17
C SER A 93 0.32 -8.12 7.33
N LEU A 94 1.21 -7.28 6.81
CA LEU A 94 2.65 -7.43 6.95
C LEU A 94 3.08 -7.33 8.43
N ARG A 95 2.56 -6.35 9.17
CA ARG A 95 2.85 -6.21 10.61
C ARG A 95 2.36 -7.43 11.41
N LEU A 96 1.22 -8.00 11.03
CA LEU A 96 0.72 -9.23 11.65
C LEU A 96 1.65 -10.41 11.37
N LEU A 97 2.17 -10.51 10.13
CA LEU A 97 3.16 -11.52 9.77
C LEU A 97 4.45 -11.37 10.58
N ASP A 98 4.93 -10.15 10.81
CA ASP A 98 6.10 -9.87 11.64
C ASP A 98 5.90 -10.38 13.08
N VAL A 99 4.74 -10.07 13.69
CA VAL A 99 4.37 -10.58 15.02
C VAL A 99 4.27 -12.12 15.01
N GLY A 100 3.73 -12.71 13.94
CA GLY A 100 3.72 -14.15 13.73
C GLY A 100 5.11 -14.76 13.66
N GLY A 101 6.07 -14.08 13.02
CA GLY A 101 7.48 -14.46 12.99
C GLY A 101 8.08 -14.48 14.39
N VAL A 102 7.90 -13.40 15.15
CA VAL A 102 8.34 -13.32 16.56
C VAL A 102 7.74 -14.45 17.42
N ALA A 103 6.46 -14.76 17.24
CA ALA A 103 5.80 -15.84 17.94
C ALA A 103 6.34 -17.23 17.55
N ARG A 104 6.61 -17.44 16.25
CA ARG A 104 7.23 -18.67 15.73
C ARG A 104 8.63 -18.87 16.31
N ASP A 105 9.47 -17.84 16.30
CA ASP A 105 10.83 -17.89 16.83
C ASP A 105 10.84 -18.18 18.33
N ALA A 106 9.95 -17.53 19.08
CA ALA A 106 9.76 -17.79 20.50
C ALA A 106 9.33 -19.25 20.77
N LEU A 107 8.47 -19.82 19.92
CA LEU A 107 8.05 -21.21 20.03
C LEU A 107 9.17 -22.19 19.68
N LEU A 108 9.97 -21.91 18.64
CA LEU A 108 11.14 -22.70 18.28
C LEU A 108 12.16 -22.70 19.43
N ARG A 109 12.43 -21.53 20.01
CA ARG A 109 13.31 -21.42 21.18
C ARG A 109 12.76 -22.20 22.39
N ALA A 110 11.47 -22.10 22.66
CA ALA A 110 10.85 -22.86 23.74
C ALA A 110 10.94 -24.39 23.51
N LYS A 111 10.91 -24.85 22.25
CA LYS A 111 11.12 -26.25 21.91
C LYS A 111 12.56 -26.69 22.19
N GLU A 112 13.55 -25.87 21.83
CA GLU A 112 14.97 -26.12 22.12
C GLU A 112 15.21 -26.20 23.63
N ASP A 113 14.75 -25.20 24.39
CA ASP A 113 14.94 -25.16 25.84
C ASP A 113 14.27 -26.37 26.55
N ASN A 114 13.11 -26.85 26.05
CA ASN A 114 12.47 -28.08 26.56
C ASN A 114 13.31 -29.33 26.26
N GLN A 115 13.88 -29.43 25.06
CA GLN A 115 14.71 -30.57 24.67
C GLN A 115 16.02 -30.62 25.48
N GLU A 116 16.62 -29.46 25.74
CA GLU A 116 17.79 -29.31 26.60
C GLU A 116 17.48 -29.76 28.02
N LEU A 117 16.40 -29.24 28.62
CA LEU A 117 15.97 -29.62 29.97
C LEU A 117 15.68 -31.13 30.08
N GLN A 118 15.01 -31.72 29.08
CA GLN A 118 14.78 -33.18 29.02
C GLN A 118 16.09 -33.97 28.89
N SER A 119 17.04 -33.48 28.12
CA SER A 119 18.34 -34.13 27.94
C SER A 119 19.14 -34.14 29.23
N ILE A 120 19.12 -33.04 29.97
CA ILE A 120 19.75 -32.92 31.28
C ILE A 120 19.09 -33.86 32.28
N LEU A 121 17.75 -33.91 32.30
CA LEU A 121 17.01 -34.84 33.17
C LEU A 121 17.39 -36.31 32.91
N ARG A 122 17.53 -36.71 31.64
CA ARG A 122 17.92 -38.08 31.26
C ARG A 122 19.37 -38.44 31.63
N ARG A 123 20.29 -37.48 31.61
CA ARG A 123 21.72 -37.69 31.93
C ARG A 123 22.02 -37.56 33.42
N ARG A 124 21.06 -37.10 34.23
CA ARG A 124 21.23 -36.76 35.64
C ARG A 124 21.67 -37.98 36.46
N ARG A 125 22.76 -37.82 37.23
CA ARG A 125 23.34 -38.85 38.12
C ARG A 125 23.39 -38.41 39.60
N GLY A 126 22.39 -37.66 40.05
CA GLY A 126 22.25 -37.21 41.44
C GLY A 126 22.59 -35.74 41.74
N ASP A 127 22.93 -34.93 40.73
CA ASP A 127 23.09 -33.49 40.90
C ASP A 127 21.72 -32.80 40.96
N ASP A 128 21.23 -32.63 42.19
CA ASP A 128 19.95 -31.96 42.43
C ASP A 128 20.03 -30.45 42.16
N ALA A 129 21.13 -29.82 42.57
CA ALA A 129 21.32 -28.37 42.50
C ALA A 129 21.44 -27.87 41.04
N GLY A 130 22.24 -28.53 40.21
CA GLY A 130 22.43 -28.16 38.80
C GLY A 130 21.12 -28.18 38.00
N PHE A 131 20.31 -29.22 38.19
CA PHE A 131 18.99 -29.32 37.55
C PHE A 131 18.03 -28.20 37.99
N THR A 132 18.04 -27.82 39.27
CA THR A 132 17.18 -26.72 39.73
C THR A 132 17.58 -25.38 39.11
N ASN A 133 18.86 -25.17 38.81
CA ASN A 133 19.33 -23.98 38.13
C ASN A 133 18.88 -23.98 36.66
N GLU A 134 19.03 -25.09 35.96
CA GLU A 134 18.54 -25.22 34.58
C GLU A 134 17.02 -25.01 34.46
N ALA A 135 16.26 -25.58 35.39
CA ALA A 135 14.81 -25.39 35.45
C ALA A 135 14.43 -23.92 35.69
N LYS A 136 15.21 -23.18 36.49
CA LYS A 136 15.03 -21.73 36.67
C LYS A 136 15.34 -20.97 35.38
N GLU A 137 16.38 -21.35 34.65
CA GLU A 137 16.74 -20.74 33.37
C GLU A 137 15.67 -20.98 32.30
N TYR A 138 15.16 -22.21 32.18
CA TYR A 138 14.01 -22.54 31.33
C TYR A 138 12.78 -21.66 31.66
N LEU A 139 12.44 -21.53 32.95
CA LEU A 139 11.33 -20.69 33.39
C LEU A 139 11.58 -19.20 33.08
N ALA A 140 12.82 -18.73 33.21
CA ALA A 140 13.20 -17.37 32.86
C ALA A 140 13.10 -17.12 31.34
N SER A 141 13.57 -18.05 30.52
CA SER A 141 13.44 -18.03 29.05
C SER A 141 11.97 -17.94 28.64
N ARG A 142 11.11 -18.79 29.23
CA ARG A 142 9.66 -18.77 28.96
C ARG A 142 9.00 -17.44 29.35
N LYS A 143 9.41 -16.83 30.47
CA LYS A 143 8.94 -15.49 30.86
C LYS A 143 9.40 -14.42 29.85
N LYS A 144 10.65 -14.51 29.37
CA LYS A 144 11.21 -13.60 28.37
C LYS A 144 10.47 -13.71 27.04
N ALA A 145 10.22 -14.91 26.55
CA ALA A 145 9.44 -15.18 25.34
C ALA A 145 8.03 -14.58 25.43
N LYS A 146 7.31 -14.83 26.53
CA LYS A 146 5.98 -14.23 26.79
C LYS A 146 6.03 -12.70 26.77
N LYS A 147 7.08 -12.11 27.36
CA LYS A 147 7.26 -10.64 27.38
C LYS A 147 7.48 -10.07 25.98
N ILE A 148 8.28 -10.74 25.14
CA ILE A 148 8.55 -10.33 23.76
C ILE A 148 7.29 -10.39 22.91
N ILE A 149 6.55 -11.51 22.95
CA ILE A 149 5.29 -11.67 22.21
C ILE A 149 4.28 -10.58 22.64
N ASN A 150 4.05 -10.41 23.94
CA ASN A 150 3.14 -9.39 24.44
C ASN A 150 3.60 -7.96 24.17
N LYS A 151 4.90 -7.73 24.01
CA LYS A 151 5.42 -6.42 23.58
C LYS A 151 5.06 -6.19 22.11
N SER A 152 5.40 -7.14 21.23
CA SER A 152 5.10 -7.05 19.80
C SER A 152 3.60 -6.89 19.50
N LEU A 153 2.73 -7.55 20.28
CA LEU A 153 1.27 -7.41 20.16
C LEU A 153 0.77 -6.04 20.62
N ARG A 154 1.39 -5.44 21.65
CA ARG A 154 1.08 -4.07 22.06
C ARG A 154 1.55 -3.05 21.04
N ASP A 155 2.73 -3.26 20.47
CA ASP A 155 3.31 -2.41 19.43
C ASP A 155 2.48 -2.46 18.13
N LEU A 156 1.86 -3.62 17.84
CA LEU A 156 0.89 -3.76 16.75
C LEU A 156 -0.39 -2.97 17.04
N LYS A 157 -0.95 -3.10 18.24
CA LYS A 157 -2.20 -2.44 18.65
C LYS A 157 -2.09 -0.91 18.67
N SER A 158 -0.98 -0.36 19.18
CA SER A 158 -0.79 1.10 19.22
C SER A 158 -0.73 1.74 17.84
N LYS A 159 -0.32 0.97 16.83
CA LYS A 159 -0.16 1.39 15.43
C LYS A 159 -1.42 1.21 14.56
N CYS A 160 -2.49 0.62 15.10
CA CYS A 160 -3.78 0.41 14.45
C CYS A 160 -4.82 1.50 14.83
N ASN A 161 -4.64 2.21 15.95
CA ASN A 161 -5.58 3.23 16.42
C ASN A 161 -5.59 4.56 15.61
N SER A 162 -5.09 4.59 14.37
CA SER A 162 -5.26 5.73 13.44
C SER A 162 -6.57 5.67 12.63
N GLU A 163 -7.44 4.70 12.93
CA GLU A 163 -8.66 4.36 12.18
C GLU A 163 -9.78 5.42 12.20
N ASN A 164 -9.67 6.50 12.97
CA ASN A 164 -10.72 7.54 13.00
C ASN A 164 -10.82 8.37 11.70
N ASP A 165 -9.79 8.37 10.86
CA ASP A 165 -9.77 9.19 9.63
C ASP A 165 -10.41 8.47 8.41
N VAL A 166 -10.49 7.13 8.44
CA VAL A 166 -11.00 6.33 7.31
C VAL A 166 -12.53 6.27 7.31
N GLU A 167 -13.14 6.19 8.50
CA GLU A 167 -14.60 6.31 8.70
C GLU A 167 -15.10 7.72 8.33
N ALA A 168 -14.34 8.75 8.69
CA ALA A 168 -14.65 10.15 8.39
C ALA A 168 -14.60 10.43 6.88
N THR A 169 -13.63 9.86 6.16
CA THR A 169 -13.53 10.02 4.70
C THR A 169 -14.65 9.29 3.94
N PHE A 170 -15.10 8.11 4.41
CA PHE A 170 -16.27 7.44 3.85
C PHE A 170 -17.58 8.18 4.11
N SER A 171 -17.68 8.84 5.27
CA SER A 171 -18.86 9.63 5.66
C SER A 171 -19.03 10.91 4.85
N MET A 172 -17.95 11.47 4.30
CA MET A 172 -17.99 12.66 3.43
C MET A 172 -18.37 12.37 1.97
N LEU A 173 -18.41 11.11 1.57
CA LEU A 173 -18.75 10.66 0.22
C LEU A 173 -20.22 10.22 0.07
N ARG A 174 -21.01 10.25 1.15
CA ARG A 174 -22.44 9.92 1.19
C ARG A 174 -23.30 11.18 1.30
#